data_AF-A0A967E3F4-F1
#
_entry.id   AF-A0A967E3F4-F1
#
_cell.length_a   1.000
_cell.length_b   1.000
_cell.length_c   1.000
_cell.angle_alpha   90.00
_cell.angle_beta   90.00
_cell.angle_gamma   90.00
#
_symmetry.space_group_name_H-M   'P 1'
#
loop_
_entity.id
_entity.type
_entity.pdbx_description
1 polymer ?
#
loop_
_entity_poly.entity_id
_entity_poly.type
_entity_poly.pdbx_seq_one_letter_code
_entity_poly.pdbx_strand_id
1 'polypeptide(L)'
;DLIVNEIPTLTEAEINAVCDIDNDGLVEFFLPFAEDFIIEDATGFSFTYFESLTDAQNNENAIEDPENYTNIETPLQTLFVVVTNDETGCLNIQPITIEALQIPQIIEPDLLEECDTSEENNGFAEFDLEAEIEGITG
;
A
#
# COMPACT_ATOMS: atom_id res chain seq x y z
N ASP A 1 42.60 21.25 -5.04
CA ASP A 1 41.84 20.14 -5.66
C ASP A 1 40.39 20.21 -5.26
N LEU A 2 39.52 19.97 -6.23
CA LEU A 2 38.10 19.69 -6.01
C LEU A 2 37.95 18.18 -6.18
N ILE A 3 37.63 17.47 -5.10
CA ILE A 3 37.31 16.05 -5.17
C ILE A 3 35.81 15.97 -5.45
N VAL A 4 35.44 15.37 -6.58
CA VAL A 4 34.05 15.06 -6.91
C VAL A 4 33.83 13.62 -6.50
N ASN A 5 32.99 13.42 -5.49
CA ASN A 5 32.53 12.09 -5.09
C ASN A 5 31.35 11.70 -5.97
N GLU A 6 31.28 10.43 -6.37
CA GLU A 6 30.19 9.92 -7.18
C GLU A 6 28.92 9.82 -6.33
N ILE A 7 27.77 10.17 -6.91
CA ILE A 7 26.47 9.95 -6.26
C ILE A 7 26.16 8.44 -6.26
N PRO A 8 25.43 7.96 -5.25
CA PRO A 8 24.95 6.59 -5.24
C PRO A 8 24.10 6.33 -6.48
N THR A 9 24.41 5.25 -7.22
CA THR A 9 23.57 4.81 -8.33
C THR A 9 22.43 3.99 -7.75
N LEU A 10 21.21 4.52 -7.82
CA LEU A 10 20.02 3.89 -7.27
C LEU A 10 19.21 3.21 -8.35
N THR A 11 18.59 2.09 -8.01
CA THR A 11 17.54 1.45 -8.80
C THR A 11 16.16 1.85 -8.29
N GLU A 12 15.15 1.72 -9.15
CA GLU A 12 13.76 1.98 -8.76
C GLU A 12 13.28 0.88 -7.81
N ALA A 13 12.73 1.29 -6.66
CA ALA A 13 12.21 0.34 -5.68
C ALA A 13 10.95 -0.36 -6.20
N GLU A 14 10.77 -1.62 -5.81
CA GLU A 14 9.52 -2.34 -6.06
C GLU A 14 8.39 -1.80 -5.17
N ILE A 15 7.14 -2.00 -5.60
CA ILE A 15 5.96 -1.64 -4.81
C ILE A 15 5.88 -2.57 -3.60
N ASN A 16 5.81 -1.99 -2.40
CA ASN A 16 5.54 -2.75 -1.18
C ASN A 16 4.03 -2.81 -0.95
N ALA A 17 3.43 -3.96 -1.26
CA ALA A 17 2.00 -4.18 -1.14
C ALA A 17 1.65 -5.04 0.09
N VAL A 18 0.74 -4.53 0.94
CA VAL A 18 0.28 -5.20 2.16
C VAL A 18 -1.26 -5.30 2.12
N CYS A 19 -1.80 -6.44 2.52
CA CYS A 19 -3.25 -6.63 2.59
C CYS A 19 -3.87 -5.82 3.74
N ASP A 20 -4.84 -5.00 3.40
CA ASP A 20 -5.75 -4.32 4.34
C ASP A 20 -6.85 -5.32 4.74
N ILE A 21 -6.76 -5.85 5.97
CA ILE A 21 -7.58 -6.96 6.43
C ILE A 21 -8.95 -6.54 6.96
N ASP A 22 -9.12 -5.29 7.38
CA ASP A 22 -10.38 -4.73 7.87
C ASP A 22 -11.00 -3.72 6.90
N ASN A 23 -10.33 -3.47 5.77
CA ASN A 23 -10.76 -2.60 4.68
C ASN A 23 -11.00 -1.16 5.13
N ASP A 24 -10.25 -0.69 6.12
CA ASP A 24 -10.34 0.69 6.61
C ASP A 24 -9.46 1.68 5.80
N GLY A 25 -8.63 1.14 4.91
CA GLY A 25 -7.71 1.87 4.03
C GLY A 25 -6.32 2.10 4.63
N LEU A 26 -6.08 1.70 5.89
CA LEU A 26 -4.87 1.97 6.66
C LEU A 26 -4.16 0.66 7.01
N VAL A 27 -2.87 0.59 6.71
CA VAL A 27 -2.05 -0.58 6.96
C VAL A 27 -0.66 -0.13 7.40
N GLU A 28 -0.02 -0.96 8.22
CA GLU A 28 1.35 -0.75 8.66
C GLU A 28 2.34 -1.34 7.66
N PHE A 29 3.36 -0.57 7.31
CA PHE A 29 4.41 -0.89 6.36
C PHE A 29 5.78 -0.87 7.03
N PHE A 30 6.58 -1.89 6.74
CA PHE A 30 8.02 -1.90 7.02
C PHE A 30 8.76 -1.27 5.84
N LEU A 31 9.10 0.01 5.93
CA LEU A 31 9.75 0.78 4.86
C LEU A 31 11.19 0.33 4.52
N PRO A 32 12.01 -0.18 5.46
CA PRO A 32 13.35 -0.68 5.14
C PRO A 32 13.37 -1.85 4.15
N PHE A 33 12.21 -2.48 3.87
CA PHE A 33 12.09 -3.44 2.78
C PHE A 33 12.56 -2.87 1.44
N ALA A 34 12.40 -1.56 1.20
CA ALA A 34 12.80 -0.92 -0.04
C ALA A 34 14.34 -0.80 -0.20
N GLU A 35 15.12 -0.87 0.88
CA GLU A 35 16.57 -0.62 0.85
C GLU A 35 17.31 -1.60 -0.07
N ASP A 36 16.99 -2.89 0.02
CA ASP A 36 17.58 -3.97 -0.79
C ASP A 36 17.30 -3.81 -2.30
N PHE A 37 16.23 -3.10 -2.66
CA PHE A 37 15.88 -2.80 -4.05
C PHE A 37 16.51 -1.51 -4.57
N ILE A 38 16.92 -0.64 -3.66
CA ILE A 38 17.51 0.66 -3.98
C ILE A 38 19.02 0.52 -4.16
N ILE A 39 19.66 -0.32 -3.33
CA ILE A 39 21.10 -0.59 -3.38
C ILE A 39 21.42 -2.05 -3.00
N GLU A 40 22.30 -2.70 -3.77
CA GLU A 40 22.65 -4.12 -3.57
C GLU A 40 23.49 -4.35 -2.29
N ASP A 41 24.28 -3.35 -1.87
CA ASP A 41 25.05 -3.36 -0.62
C ASP A 41 24.85 -2.03 0.12
N ALA A 42 24.02 -2.06 1.16
CA ALA A 42 23.71 -0.91 2.01
C ALA A 42 24.85 -0.54 3.00
N THR A 43 25.96 -1.28 3.02
CA THR A 43 27.07 -1.01 3.95
C THR A 43 27.66 0.39 3.72
N GLY A 44 27.64 1.23 4.76
CA GLY A 44 28.13 2.61 4.68
C GLY A 44 27.13 3.59 4.06
N PHE A 45 25.86 3.21 3.99
CA PHE A 45 24.75 4.08 3.63
C PHE A 45 23.72 4.17 4.77
N SER A 46 23.17 5.37 4.94
CA SER A 46 22.05 5.65 5.83
C SER A 46 20.80 6.02 5.03
N PHE A 47 19.63 5.61 5.52
CA PHE A 47 18.33 5.86 4.88
C PHE A 47 17.44 6.68 5.81
N THR A 48 16.79 7.70 5.27
CA THR A 48 15.73 8.46 5.95
C THR A 48 14.52 8.63 5.05
N TYR A 49 13.32 8.55 5.61
CA TYR A 49 12.07 8.47 4.86
C TYR A 49 11.19 9.70 5.10
N PHE A 50 10.46 10.12 4.07
CA PHE A 50 9.64 11.32 4.07
C PHE A 50 8.36 11.10 3.27
N GLU A 51 7.28 11.77 3.68
CA GLU A 51 5.99 11.73 2.98
C GLU A 51 5.95 12.67 1.77
N SER A 52 6.86 13.66 1.70
CA SER A 52 6.91 14.62 0.59
C SER A 52 8.32 14.83 0.05
N LEU A 53 8.41 15.13 -1.24
CA LEU A 53 9.68 15.45 -1.88
C LEU A 53 10.31 16.72 -1.30
N THR A 54 9.48 17.71 -0.92
CA THR A 54 9.97 18.96 -0.34
C THR A 54 10.59 18.73 1.03
N ASP A 55 9.96 17.91 1.87
CA ASP A 55 10.49 17.49 3.16
C ASP A 55 11.81 16.73 3.00
N ALA A 56 11.89 15.79 2.05
CA ALA A 56 13.13 15.08 1.73
C ALA A 56 14.26 16.01 1.23
N GLN A 57 13.93 17.01 0.40
CA GLN A 57 14.89 17.98 -0.12
C GLN A 57 15.41 18.94 0.97
N ASN A 58 14.56 19.29 1.93
CA ASN A 58 14.92 20.18 3.03
C ASN A 58 15.41 19.43 4.28
N ASN A 59 15.29 18.10 4.29
CA ASN A 59 15.52 17.24 5.45
C ASN A 59 14.70 17.69 6.67
N GLU A 60 13.40 17.88 6.46
CA GLU A 60 12.42 18.29 7.48
C GLU A 60 11.36 17.19 7.62
N ASN A 61 10.72 17.05 8.79
CA ASN A 61 9.59 16.12 9.01
C ASN A 61 9.86 14.66 8.57
N ALA A 62 11.03 14.11 8.93
CA ALA A 62 11.34 12.71 8.68
C ALA A 62 10.32 11.79 9.39
N ILE A 63 10.04 10.64 8.78
CA ILE A 63 9.25 9.57 9.39
C ILE A 63 10.09 8.96 10.52
N GLU A 64 9.61 9.12 11.76
CA GLU A 64 10.35 8.73 12.97
C GLU A 64 10.41 7.21 13.19
N ASP A 65 9.40 6.47 12.73
CA ASP A 65 9.30 5.01 12.87
C ASP A 65 9.05 4.35 11.50
N PRO A 66 10.11 4.19 10.68
CA PRO A 66 9.98 3.58 9.36
C PRO A 66 9.71 2.06 9.41
N GLU A 67 9.89 1.40 10.56
CA GLU A 67 9.59 -0.03 10.71
C GLU A 67 8.09 -0.29 10.88
N ASN A 68 7.34 0.72 11.35
CA ASN A 68 5.91 0.62 11.66
C ASN A 68 5.12 1.81 11.07
N TYR A 69 5.43 2.21 9.83
CA TYR A 69 4.79 3.36 9.20
C TYR A 69 3.36 3.03 8.76
N THR A 70 2.37 3.80 9.20
CA THR A 70 0.99 3.70 8.69
C THR A 70 0.77 4.67 7.53
N ASN A 71 0.24 4.19 6.41
CA ASN A 71 -0.07 5.05 5.26
C ASN A 71 -1.12 6.12 5.61
N ILE A 72 -1.09 7.22 4.85
CA ILE A 72 -2.07 8.32 4.93
C ILE A 72 -2.87 8.49 3.62
N GLU A 73 -2.44 7.84 2.55
CA GLU A 73 -3.15 7.75 1.28
C GLU A 73 -3.40 6.28 0.91
N THR A 74 -4.54 5.99 0.28
CA THR A 74 -4.99 4.64 -0.06
C THR A 74 -5.66 4.62 -1.44
N PRO A 75 -5.48 3.58 -2.27
CA PRO A 75 -4.69 2.36 -2.00
C PRO A 75 -3.19 2.57 -2.19
N LEU A 76 -2.75 3.60 -2.93
CA LEU A 76 -1.35 3.84 -3.25
C LEU A 76 -0.86 5.13 -2.60
N GLN A 77 0.34 5.08 -2.05
CA GLN A 77 1.05 6.25 -1.53
C GLN A 77 2.51 6.25 -1.99
N THR A 78 3.00 7.41 -2.43
CA THR A 78 4.41 7.61 -2.76
C THR A 78 5.13 8.23 -1.57
N LEU A 79 6.22 7.61 -1.13
CA LEU A 79 7.14 8.14 -0.14
C LEU A 79 8.49 8.45 -0.81
N PHE A 80 9.35 9.17 -0.10
CA PHE A 80 10.67 9.55 -0.57
C PHE A 80 11.71 9.09 0.43
N VAL A 81 12.72 8.36 -0.04
CA VAL A 81 13.86 7.95 0.77
C VAL A 81 15.10 8.73 0.35
N VAL A 82 15.77 9.32 1.32
CA VAL A 82 17.07 9.95 1.17
C VAL A 82 18.14 8.93 1.54
N VAL A 83 18.95 8.56 0.56
CA VAL A 83 20.10 7.66 0.71
C VAL A 83 21.34 8.51 0.87
N THR A 84 22.01 8.39 2.01
CA THR A 84 23.23 9.13 2.34
C THR A 84 24.41 8.18 2.38
N ASN A 85 25.48 8.48 1.65
CA ASN A 85 26.76 7.78 1.81
C ASN A 85 27.49 8.33 3.05
N ASP A 86 27.73 7.49 4.05
CA ASP A 86 28.24 7.91 5.37
C ASP A 86 29.69 8.43 5.32
N GLU A 87 30.48 8.00 4.34
CA GLU A 87 31.87 8.43 4.18
C GLU A 87 32.00 9.80 3.50
N THR A 88 31.14 10.06 2.51
CA THR A 88 31.24 11.25 1.65
C THR A 88 30.21 12.32 1.98
N GLY A 89 29.13 11.96 2.66
CA GLY A 89 27.95 12.79 2.88
C GLY A 89 27.13 13.06 1.61
N CYS A 90 27.42 12.39 0.49
CA CYS A 90 26.65 12.53 -0.74
C CYS A 90 25.25 11.91 -0.57
N LEU A 91 24.24 12.64 -1.04
CA LEU A 91 22.82 12.31 -0.87
C LEU A 91 22.21 11.99 -2.24
N ASN A 92 21.27 11.05 -2.28
CA ASN A 92 20.37 10.85 -3.42
C ASN A 92 18.94 10.60 -2.90
N ILE A 93 17.93 11.12 -3.60
CA ILE A 93 16.52 10.99 -3.21
C ILE A 93 15.85 10.04 -4.20
N GLN A 94 15.24 8.98 -3.68
CA GLN A 94 14.52 7.99 -4.47
C GLN A 94 13.05 7.94 -4.05
N PRO A 95 12.09 8.00 -4.98
CA PRO A 95 10.71 7.68 -4.67
C PRO A 95 10.55 6.16 -4.46
N ILE A 96 9.69 5.80 -3.50
CA ILE A 96 9.20 4.44 -3.25
C ILE A 96 7.67 4.47 -3.19
N THR A 97 7.02 3.36 -3.49
CA THR A 97 5.55 3.27 -3.49
C THR A 97 5.09 2.16 -2.55
N ILE A 98 4.13 2.47 -1.69
CA ILE A 98 3.44 1.50 -0.82
C ILE A 98 1.99 1.34 -1.28
N GLU A 99 1.43 0.14 -1.13
CA GLU A 99 0.08 -0.21 -1.57
C GLU A 99 -0.70 -0.98 -0.50
N ALA A 100 -1.87 -0.44 -0.11
CA ALA A 100 -2.86 -1.10 0.73
C ALA A 100 -3.86 -1.88 -0.15
N LEU A 101 -3.80 -3.21 -0.09
CA LEU A 101 -4.66 -4.09 -0.89
C LEU A 101 -5.91 -4.47 -0.11
N GLN A 102 -7.05 -3.89 -0.47
CA GLN A 102 -8.35 -4.22 0.11
C GLN A 102 -8.77 -5.65 -0.22
N ILE A 103 -9.30 -6.36 0.78
CA ILE A 103 -9.92 -7.67 0.59
C ILE A 103 -11.35 -7.52 0.02
N PRO A 104 -11.83 -8.47 -0.81
CA PRO A 104 -13.20 -8.44 -1.29
C PRO A 104 -14.21 -8.43 -0.13
N GLN A 105 -15.19 -7.52 -0.20
CA GLN A 105 -16.32 -7.52 0.73
C GLN A 105 -17.25 -8.68 0.40
N ILE A 106 -17.59 -9.50 1.39
CA ILE A 106 -18.63 -10.52 1.23
C ILE A 106 -19.98 -9.79 1.33
N ILE A 107 -20.67 -9.64 0.21
CA ILE A 107 -22.07 -9.22 0.21
C ILE A 107 -22.89 -10.46 0.56
N GLU A 108 -23.52 -10.44 1.74
CA GLU A 108 -24.54 -11.45 2.06
C GLU A 108 -25.73 -11.21 1.12
N PRO A 109 -26.15 -12.21 0.32
CA PRO A 109 -27.31 -12.05 -0.53
C PRO A 109 -28.54 -11.78 0.34
N ASP A 110 -29.47 -10.98 -0.17
CA ASP A 110 -30.72 -10.73 0.53
C ASP A 110 -31.46 -12.06 0.75
N LEU A 111 -32.10 -12.18 1.91
CA LEU A 111 -32.90 -13.36 2.19
C LEU A 111 -34.11 -13.38 1.25
N LEU A 112 -34.13 -14.33 0.32
CA LEU A 112 -35.29 -14.60 -0.51
C LEU A 112 -36.41 -15.22 0.33
N GLU A 113 -37.46 -14.43 0.59
CA GLU A 113 -38.70 -14.89 1.20
C GLU A 113 -39.87 -14.68 0.23
N GLU A 114 -40.40 -15.79 -0.31
CA GLU A 114 -41.59 -15.78 -1.15
C GLU A 114 -42.74 -16.50 -0.46
N CYS A 115 -43.92 -15.89 -0.54
CA CYS A 115 -45.15 -16.54 -0.07
C CYS A 115 -45.66 -17.48 -1.17
N ASP A 116 -46.11 -18.67 -0.79
CA ASP A 116 -46.89 -19.53 -1.70
C ASP A 116 -48.23 -18.83 -2.00
N THR A 117 -48.25 -18.09 -3.10
CA THR A 117 -49.42 -17.36 -3.61
C THR A 117 -50.22 -18.17 -4.62
N SER A 118 -49.87 -19.45 -4.82
CA SER A 118 -50.65 -20.33 -5.68
C SER A 118 -52.05 -20.50 -5.11
N GLU A 119 -53.07 -20.60 -5.98
CA GLU A 119 -54.46 -20.81 -5.54
C GLU A 119 -54.63 -22.11 -4.73
N GLU A 120 -53.68 -23.05 -4.87
CA GLU A 120 -53.67 -24.34 -4.18
C GLU A 120 -52.90 -24.32 -2.86
N ASN A 121 -52.06 -23.30 -2.59
CA ASN A 121 -51.15 -23.21 -1.44
C ASN A 121 -50.49 -24.57 -1.15
N ASN A 122 -49.78 -25.07 -2.16
CA ASN A 122 -49.27 -26.43 -2.24
C ASN A 122 -47.93 -26.64 -1.50
N GLY A 123 -47.41 -25.61 -0.84
CA GLY A 123 -46.14 -25.60 -0.12
C GLY A 123 -44.92 -25.36 -1.01
N PHE A 124 -45.11 -24.88 -2.24
CA PHE A 124 -44.02 -24.56 -3.17
C PHE A 124 -44.11 -23.11 -3.63
N ALA A 125 -42.98 -22.41 -3.63
CA ALA A 125 -42.81 -21.08 -4.23
C ALA A 125 -41.70 -21.16 -5.28
N GLU A 126 -41.86 -20.40 -6.36
CA GLU A 126 -40.84 -20.27 -7.41
C GLU A 126 -39.94 -19.08 -7.07
N PHE A 127 -38.63 -19.29 -7.07
CA PHE A 127 -37.63 -18.26 -6.81
C PHE A 127 -36.88 -17.95 -8.09
N ASP A 128 -36.82 -16.67 -8.46
CA ASP A 128 -35.94 -16.22 -9.54
C ASP A 128 -34.53 -16.01 -8.99
N LEU A 129 -33.68 -17.02 -9.19
CA LEU A 129 -32.28 -16.99 -8.76
C LEU A 129 -31.39 -16.12 -9.67
N GLU A 130 -31.87 -15.73 -10.86
CA GLU A 130 -31.13 -14.86 -11.79
C GLU A 130 -31.20 -13.40 -11.34
N ALA A 131 -32.28 -13.00 -10.65
CA ALA A 131 -32.42 -11.69 -10.02
C ALA A 131 -31.42 -11.45 -8.86
N GLU A 132 -30.91 -12.50 -8.24
CA GLU A 132 -29.96 -12.42 -7.10
C GLU A 132 -28.49 -12.37 -7.52
N ILE A 133 -28.16 -12.67 -8.78
CA ILE A 133 -26.76 -12.64 -9.26
C ILE A 133 -26.19 -11.23 -9.18
N GLU A 134 -27.04 -10.20 -9.36
CA GLU A 134 -26.65 -8.79 -9.28
C GLU A 134 -26.18 -8.37 -7.87
N GLY A 135 -26.60 -9.09 -6.81
CA GLY A 135 -26.16 -8.86 -5.43
C GLY A 135 -24.88 -9.62 -5.03
N ILE A 136 -24.51 -10.69 -5.74
CA ILE A 136 -23.39 -11.57 -5.39
C ILE A 136 -22.07 -11.11 -6.04
N THR A 137 -22.12 -10.40 -7.15
CA THR A 137 -20.93 -10.05 -7.95
C THR A 137 -20.55 -8.58 -7.90
N GLY A 138 -20.58 -7.97 -6.70
CA GLY A 138 -20.13 -6.58 -6.49
C GLY A 138 -18.88 -6.21 -7.29
#